data_AF-A0A8H6N451-F1
#
_entry.id   AF-A0A8H6N451-F1
#
_cell.length_a   1.000
_cell.length_b   1.000
_cell.length_c   1.000
_cell.angle_alpha   90.00
_cell.angle_beta   90.00
_cell.angle_gamma   90.00
#
_symmetry.space_group_name_H-M   'P 1'
#
loop_
_entity.id
_entity.type
_entity.pdbx_description
1 polymer ?
#
loop_
_entity_poly.entity_id
_entity_poly.type
_entity_poly.pdbx_seq_one_letter_code
_entity_poly.pdbx_strand_id
1 'polypeptide(L)'
;MASITRSQSRRTIEAEAPRCYFAVPREILFMIAEHLPPAFYAALAMTSKSTFNSLCPTGKFAKMDKENRISLLVLFEKHCPKSFLCFGCGRLQPLNRDSEV
;
A
#
# COMPACT_ATOMS: atom_id res chain seq x y z
N MET A 1 -5.74 51.24 -37.23
CA MET A 1 -6.21 49.86 -36.95
C MET A 1 -4.98 48.98 -36.76
N ALA A 2 -4.56 48.74 -35.53
CA ALA A 2 -3.41 47.89 -35.21
C ALA A 2 -3.92 46.66 -34.44
N SER A 3 -3.95 45.52 -35.12
CA SER A 3 -4.41 44.26 -34.56
C SER A 3 -3.26 43.61 -33.79
N ILE A 4 -3.34 43.61 -32.46
CA ILE A 4 -2.40 42.91 -31.58
C ILE A 4 -2.80 41.43 -31.55
N THR A 5 -2.04 40.59 -32.25
CA THR A 5 -2.20 39.14 -32.22
C THR A 5 -1.60 38.59 -30.93
N ARG A 6 -2.49 38.12 -30.05
CA ARG A 6 -2.19 37.53 -28.75
C ARG A 6 -1.56 36.14 -28.97
N SER A 7 -0.24 36.05 -28.89
CA SER A 7 0.49 34.77 -28.92
C SER A 7 0.17 33.97 -27.65
N GLN A 8 -0.76 33.02 -27.74
CA GLN A 8 -0.99 32.03 -26.70
C GLN A 8 0.18 31.05 -26.69
N SER A 9 1.10 31.25 -25.76
CA SER A 9 2.10 30.25 -25.37
C SER A 9 1.36 29.05 -24.78
N ARG A 10 1.14 28.00 -25.58
CA ARG A 10 0.73 26.67 -25.10
C ARG A 10 1.79 26.19 -24.11
N ARG A 11 1.55 26.38 -22.82
CA ARG A 11 2.22 25.61 -21.77
C ARG A 11 1.76 24.17 -21.95
N THR A 12 2.60 23.34 -22.52
CA THR A 12 2.52 21.89 -22.38
C THR A 12 2.53 21.60 -20.89
N ILE A 13 1.37 21.26 -20.35
CA ILE A 13 1.28 20.61 -19.04
C ILE A 13 1.88 19.24 -19.30
N GLU A 14 3.19 19.10 -19.06
CA GLU A 14 3.79 17.78 -18.97
C GLU A 14 3.01 17.05 -17.87
N ALA A 15 2.27 16.02 -18.27
CA ALA A 15 1.60 15.15 -17.33
C ALA A 15 2.72 14.52 -16.48
N GLU A 16 2.88 15.04 -15.26
CA GLU A 16 3.82 14.51 -14.29
C GLU A 16 3.48 13.02 -14.14
N ALA A 17 4.34 12.15 -14.68
CA ALA A 17 4.11 10.72 -14.63
C ALA A 17 3.86 10.33 -13.17
N PRO A 18 2.85 9.50 -12.88
CA PRO A 18 2.54 9.13 -11.50
C PRO A 18 3.81 8.62 -10.84
N ARG A 19 4.33 9.36 -9.85
CA ARG A 19 5.57 9.03 -9.17
C ARG A 19 5.39 7.65 -8.56
N CYS A 20 6.03 6.66 -9.18
CA CYS A 20 5.92 5.29 -8.74
C CYS A 20 6.59 5.19 -7.37
N TYR A 21 5.86 4.74 -6.34
CA TYR A 21 6.42 4.53 -5.00
C TYR A 21 7.63 3.58 -5.04
N PHE A 22 7.70 2.70 -6.05
CA PHE A 22 8.84 1.80 -6.30
C PHE A 22 10.08 2.48 -6.90
N ALA A 23 10.03 3.78 -7.23
CA ALA A 23 11.20 4.55 -7.66
C ALA A 23 12.02 5.09 -6.48
N VAL A 24 11.58 4.86 -5.24
CA VAL A 24 12.32 5.22 -4.03
C VAL A 24 13.57 4.32 -3.91
N PRO A 25 14.76 4.88 -3.63
CA PRO A 25 15.97 4.08 -3.39
C PRO A 25 15.77 3.08 -2.25
N ARG A 26 16.42 1.91 -2.35
CA ARG A 26 16.22 0.81 -1.38
C ARG A 26 16.64 1.22 0.03
N GLU A 27 17.64 2.07 0.15
CA GLU A 27 18.15 2.61 1.41
C GLU A 27 17.04 3.39 2.15
N ILE A 28 16.28 4.21 1.42
CA ILE A 28 15.14 4.95 1.98
C ILE A 28 14.03 3.96 2.39
N LEU A 29 13.76 2.95 1.57
CA LEU A 29 12.78 1.90 1.91
C LEU A 29 13.16 1.18 3.22
N PHE A 30 14.43 0.85 3.41
CA PHE A 30 14.92 0.22 4.65
C PHE A 30 14.82 1.15 5.85
N MET A 31 15.22 2.42 5.71
CA MET A 31 15.06 3.40 6.80
C MET A 31 13.60 3.56 7.22
N ILE A 32 12.66 3.58 6.26
CA ILE A 32 11.23 3.60 6.59
C ILE A 32 10.84 2.31 7.33
N ALA A 33 11.22 1.16 6.79
CA ALA A 33 10.84 -0.14 7.33
C ALA A 33 11.35 -0.38 8.76
N GLU A 34 12.55 0.11 9.10
CA GLU A 34 13.13 0.04 10.45
C GLU A 34 12.29 0.76 11.52
N HIS A 35 11.53 1.77 11.12
CA HIS A 35 10.68 2.55 12.03
C HIS A 35 9.22 2.10 12.03
N LEU A 36 8.86 1.09 11.22
CA LEU A 36 7.49 0.58 11.17
C LEU A 36 7.24 -0.45 12.28
N PRO A 37 6.06 -0.41 12.93
CA PRO A 37 5.63 -1.51 13.77
C PRO A 37 5.55 -2.82 12.97
N PRO A 38 5.68 -4.01 13.60
CA PRO A 38 5.78 -5.29 12.89
C PRO A 38 4.62 -5.57 11.92
N ALA A 39 3.40 -5.17 12.28
CA ALA A 39 2.23 -5.30 11.41
C ALA A 39 2.36 -4.44 10.13
N PHE A 40 2.82 -3.18 10.26
CA PHE A 40 3.00 -2.28 9.12
C PHE A 40 4.21 -2.68 8.26
N TYR A 41 5.28 -3.19 8.89
CA TYR A 41 6.40 -3.78 8.17
C TYR A 41 5.93 -4.92 7.26
N ALA A 42 5.15 -5.85 7.80
CA ALA A 42 4.62 -6.96 7.03
C ALA A 42 3.68 -6.49 5.92
N ALA A 43 2.81 -5.51 6.21
CA ALA A 43 1.95 -4.90 5.20
C ALA A 43 2.77 -4.29 4.05
N LEU A 44 3.82 -3.52 4.35
CA LEU A 44 4.72 -2.93 3.37
C LEU A 44 5.41 -4.00 2.51
N ALA A 45 5.95 -5.03 3.14
CA ALA A 45 6.59 -6.14 2.45
C ALA A 45 5.62 -6.86 1.48
N MET A 46 4.34 -6.99 1.83
CA MET A 46 3.31 -7.63 0.99
C MET A 46 2.80 -6.77 -0.17
N THR A 47 3.18 -5.49 -0.28
CA THR A 47 2.69 -4.61 -1.35
C THR A 47 3.14 -5.03 -2.75
N SER A 48 4.32 -5.64 -2.88
CA SER A 48 4.86 -6.10 -4.15
C SER A 48 5.88 -7.22 -3.98
N LYS A 49 6.16 -7.94 -5.07
CA LYS A 49 7.26 -8.93 -5.10
C LYS A 49 8.63 -8.29 -4.82
N SER A 50 8.86 -7.07 -5.32
CA SER A 50 10.13 -6.36 -5.14
C SER A 50 10.38 -5.97 -3.68
N THR A 51 9.36 -5.43 -3.02
CA THR A 51 9.41 -5.08 -1.59
C THR A 51 9.53 -6.33 -0.74
N PHE A 52 8.80 -7.40 -1.07
CA PHE A 52 8.91 -8.68 -0.37
C PHE A 52 10.34 -9.23 -0.43
N ASN A 53 10.94 -9.29 -1.63
CA ASN A 53 12.30 -9.78 -1.78
C ASN A 53 13.34 -8.90 -1.07
N SER A 54 13.09 -7.60 -0.96
CA SER A 54 13.99 -6.67 -0.28
C SER A 54 13.90 -6.79 1.24
N LEU A 55 12.68 -6.87 1.78
CA LEU A 55 12.40 -6.85 3.22
C LEU A 55 12.36 -8.27 3.84
N CYS A 56 12.28 -9.32 3.03
CA CYS A 56 12.26 -10.71 3.48
C CYS A 56 13.25 -11.54 2.64
N PRO A 57 14.57 -11.32 2.77
CA PRO A 57 15.58 -11.96 1.91
C PRO A 57 15.61 -13.49 2.03
N THR A 58 15.15 -14.04 3.15
CA THR A 58 15.01 -15.49 3.38
C THR A 58 13.76 -16.08 2.72
N GLY A 59 12.95 -15.26 2.05
CA GLY A 59 11.68 -15.64 1.44
C GLY A 59 10.57 -15.91 2.45
N LYS A 60 10.78 -15.59 3.73
CA LYS A 60 9.83 -15.83 4.82
C LYS A 60 9.67 -14.60 5.69
N PHE A 61 8.46 -14.36 6.16
CA PHE A 61 8.22 -13.42 7.25
C PHE A 61 8.83 -13.96 8.55
N ALA A 62 9.32 -13.05 9.39
CA ALA A 62 9.59 -13.38 10.78
C ALA A 62 8.30 -13.89 11.44
N LYS A 63 8.43 -14.80 12.41
CA LYS A 63 7.27 -15.33 13.11
C LYS A 63 6.55 -14.18 13.83
N MET A 64 5.32 -13.91 13.42
CA MET A 64 4.49 -12.86 13.99
C MET A 64 3.67 -13.43 15.16
N ASP A 65 3.69 -12.72 16.28
CA ASP A 65 2.81 -12.96 17.43
C ASP A 65 1.34 -12.67 17.11
N LYS A 66 0.46 -13.05 18.03
CA LYS A 66 -0.99 -13.00 17.80
C LYS A 66 -1.46 -11.56 17.69
N GLU A 67 -0.92 -10.65 18.50
CA GLU A 67 -1.30 -9.26 18.60
C GLU A 67 -0.92 -8.49 17.33
N ASN A 68 0.32 -8.69 16.85
CA ASN A 68 0.76 -8.12 15.57
C ASN A 68 -0.01 -8.70 14.38
N ARG A 69 -0.35 -10.01 14.41
CA ARG A 69 -1.18 -10.62 13.37
C ARG A 69 -2.58 -10.01 13.34
N ILE A 70 -3.20 -9.81 14.49
CA ILE A 70 -4.51 -9.14 14.59
C ILE A 70 -4.41 -7.72 14.06
N SER A 71 -3.38 -6.96 14.45
CA SER A 71 -3.15 -5.59 13.99
C SER A 71 -3.02 -5.50 12.46
N LEU A 72 -2.30 -6.46 11.86
CA LEU A 72 -2.17 -6.57 10.40
C LEU A 72 -3.52 -6.86 9.73
N LEU A 73 -4.33 -7.76 10.30
CA LEU A 73 -5.64 -8.08 9.75
C LEU A 73 -6.63 -6.90 9.87
N VAL A 74 -6.59 -6.15 10.97
CA VAL A 74 -7.37 -4.91 11.13
C VAL A 74 -6.98 -3.87 10.08
N LEU A 75 -5.68 -3.74 9.79
CA LEU A 75 -5.20 -2.84 8.74
C LEU A 75 -5.79 -3.24 7.38
N PHE A 76 -5.83 -4.54 7.07
CA PHE A 76 -6.42 -5.03 5.83
C PHE A 76 -7.95 -4.90 5.77
N GLU A 77 -8.66 -5.17 6.85
CA GLU A 77 -10.10 -4.93 6.97
C GLU A 77 -10.45 -3.47 6.62
N LYS A 78 -9.70 -2.51 7.18
CA LYS A 78 -9.90 -1.08 6.92
C LYS A 78 -9.78 -0.71 5.44
N HIS A 79 -8.93 -1.41 4.68
CA HIS A 79 -8.69 -1.14 3.27
C HIS A 79 -9.51 -2.06 2.33
N CYS A 80 -10.23 -3.05 2.87
CA CYS A 80 -11.05 -3.98 2.12
C CYS A 80 -12.50 -3.93 2.62
N PRO A 81 -13.36 -3.07 2.03
CA PRO A 81 -14.73 -2.85 2.50
C PRO A 81 -15.66 -4.06 2.35
N LYS A 82 -15.19 -5.13 1.71
CA LYS A 82 -15.92 -6.40 1.51
C LYS A 82 -15.44 -7.50 2.45
N SER A 83 -14.64 -7.16 3.46
CA SER A 83 -14.17 -8.13 4.45
C SER A 83 -14.29 -7.58 5.86
N PHE A 84 -14.45 -8.47 6.84
CA PHE A 84 -14.41 -8.16 8.26
C PHE A 84 -13.44 -9.08 9.00
N LEU A 85 -12.87 -8.63 10.12
CA LEU A 85 -12.06 -9.47 10.99
C LEU A 85 -12.95 -10.21 12.00
N CYS A 86 -12.97 -11.54 11.92
CA CYS A 86 -13.61 -12.35 12.95
C CYS A 86 -12.64 -12.57 14.13
N PHE A 87 -12.92 -11.94 15.27
CA PHE A 87 -12.12 -12.11 16.49
C PHE A 87 -12.15 -13.52 17.08
N GLY A 88 -13.20 -14.30 16.79
CA GLY A 88 -13.31 -15.70 17.21
C GLY A 88 -12.34 -16.62 16.46
N CYS A 89 -12.28 -16.54 15.13
CA CYS A 89 -11.41 -17.41 14.33
C CYS A 89 -10.06 -16.76 13.95
N GLY A 90 -9.90 -15.45 14.17
CA GLY A 90 -8.68 -14.69 13.89
C GLY A 90 -8.38 -14.59 12.39
N ARG A 91 -9.40 -14.51 11.54
CA ARG A 91 -9.28 -14.45 10.08
C ARG A 91 -10.13 -13.32 9.52
N LEU A 92 -9.68 -12.76 8.40
CA LEU A 92 -10.53 -11.95 7.53
C LEU A 92 -11.56 -12.86 6.87
N GLN A 93 -12.82 -12.45 6.93
CA GLN A 93 -13.95 -13.15 6.34
C GLN A 93 -14.64 -12.21 5.34
N PRO A 94 -15.15 -12.71 4.22
CA PRO A 94 -15.93 -11.89 3.31
C PRO A 94 -17.22 -11.42 4.00
N LEU A 95 -17.57 -10.16 3.81
CA LEU A 95 -18.92 -9.65 4.04
C LEU A 95 -19.77 -10.15 2.87
N ASN A 96 -20.36 -11.34 2.99
CA ASN A 96 -21.34 -11.82 2.02
C ASN A 96 -22.50 -10.81 1.98
N ARG A 97 -22.61 -10.04 0.89
CA ARG A 97 -23.79 -9.23 0.58
C ARG A 97 -24.82 -9.98 -0.25
N ASP A 98 -24.58 -11.25 -0.56
CA ASP A 98 -25.46 -12.09 -1.38
C ASP A 98 -26.65 -12.66 -0.57
N SER A 99 -27.21 -11.86 0.33
CA SER A 99 -28.44 -12.20 1.08
C SER A 99 -29.54 -11.17 0.87
N GLU A 100 -29.41 -10.30 -0.13
CA GLU A 100 -30.50 -9.48 -0.63
C GLU A 100 -30.81 -9.88 -2.08
N VAL A 101 -32.00 -10.47 -2.23
CA VAL A 101 -32.73 -10.98 -3.41
C VAL A 101 -32.54 -12.47 -3.73
#